data_AF-A0A8T4DHS0-F1
#
_entry.id   AF-A0A8T4DHS0-F1
#
_cell.length_a   1.000
_cell.length_b   1.000
_cell.length_c   1.000
_cell.angle_alpha   90.00
_cell.angle_beta   90.00
_cell.angle_gamma   90.00
#
_symmetry.space_group_name_H-M   'P 1'
#
loop_
_entity.id
_entity.type
_entity.pdbx_description
1 polymer ?
#
loop_
_entity_poly.entity_id
_entity_poly.type
_entity_poly.pdbx_seq_one_letter_code
_entity_poly.pdbx_strand_id
1 'polypeptide(L)'
;DKEDKVRSNSAYAIGQLAERGRGEESSLGPLNGLLSDENKFVRSAAAYAIGFLAQISIGTRDSLQPLNDMLRIEDYYGQDMASNALGNLAEMGIGSKDSLLILIKLLDTNDSWFKSSVAHAISALAKMGIGDGKAIPLLNELIFDDNLLLKLYSILAIRNLAEIGICDASSIGLLEKMPDDVQMNDLVESTIKSIKHRLQ
;
A
#
# COMPACT_ATOMS: atom_id res chain seq x y z
N ASP A 1 -18.67 -10.59 -19.67
CA ASP A 1 -18.62 -11.87 -20.38
C ASP A 1 -18.88 -13.01 -19.41
N LYS A 2 -19.42 -14.15 -19.86
CA LYS A 2 -19.65 -15.31 -18.99
C LYS A 2 -18.35 -16.06 -18.67
N GLU A 3 -17.36 -16.00 -19.56
CA GLU A 3 -16.08 -16.67 -19.36
C GLU A 3 -15.15 -15.84 -18.47
N ASP A 4 -14.67 -16.45 -17.39
CA ASP A 4 -13.70 -15.86 -16.47
C ASP A 4 -12.40 -15.46 -17.18
N LYS A 5 -11.93 -16.27 -18.12
CA LYS A 5 -10.74 -15.98 -18.93
C LYS A 5 -10.89 -14.72 -19.77
N VAL A 6 -12.08 -14.49 -20.34
CA VAL A 6 -12.34 -13.27 -21.11
C VAL A 6 -12.31 -12.07 -20.17
N ARG A 7 -13.00 -12.15 -19.02
CA ARG A 7 -13.03 -11.07 -18.04
C ARG A 7 -11.63 -10.74 -17.49
N SER A 8 -10.86 -11.74 -17.09
CA SER A 8 -9.52 -11.54 -16.53
C SER A 8 -8.55 -10.99 -17.57
N ASN A 9 -8.54 -11.52 -18.79
CA ASN A 9 -7.69 -11.02 -19.87
C ASN A 9 -8.05 -9.58 -20.26
N SER A 10 -9.34 -9.22 -20.28
CA SER A 10 -9.77 -7.85 -20.55
C SER A 10 -9.29 -6.88 -19.46
N ALA A 11 -9.50 -7.21 -18.19
CA ALA A 11 -9.02 -6.38 -17.08
C ALA A 11 -7.49 -6.25 -17.09
N TYR A 12 -6.79 -7.35 -17.31
CA TYR A 12 -5.33 -7.37 -17.38
C TYR A 12 -4.79 -6.52 -18.55
N ALA A 13 -5.43 -6.59 -19.73
CA ALA A 13 -5.07 -5.76 -20.88
C ALA A 13 -5.25 -4.25 -20.58
N ILE A 14 -6.29 -3.86 -19.84
CA ILE A 14 -6.46 -2.48 -19.37
C ILE A 14 -5.28 -2.09 -18.47
N GLY A 15 -4.90 -2.95 -17.53
CA GLY A 15 -3.74 -2.68 -16.67
C GLY A 15 -2.43 -2.53 -17.43
N GLN A 16 -2.18 -3.37 -18.43
CA GLN A 16 -0.98 -3.22 -19.28
C GLN A 16 -0.97 -1.93 -20.11
N LEU A 17 -2.14 -1.45 -20.53
CA LEU A 17 -2.25 -0.14 -21.18
C LEU A 17 -1.94 0.97 -20.18
N ALA A 18 -2.46 0.88 -18.96
CA ALA A 18 -2.25 1.87 -17.91
C ALA A 18 -0.78 1.94 -17.48
N GLU A 19 -0.10 0.81 -17.34
CA GLU A 19 1.35 0.71 -17.12
C GLU A 19 2.16 1.44 -18.20
N ARG A 20 1.64 1.48 -19.44
CA ARG A 20 2.25 2.21 -20.56
C ARG A 20 1.76 3.66 -20.68
N GLY A 21 1.13 4.21 -19.64
CA GLY A 21 0.66 5.59 -19.64
C GLY A 21 -0.71 5.81 -20.28
N ARG A 22 -1.52 4.77 -20.51
CA ARG A 22 -2.79 4.88 -21.24
C ARG A 22 -3.96 4.30 -20.46
N GLY A 23 -4.99 5.11 -20.20
CA GLY A 23 -6.20 4.65 -19.55
C GLY A 23 -7.35 5.63 -19.71
N GLU A 24 -8.55 5.18 -19.40
CA GLU A 24 -9.76 6.01 -19.38
C GLU A 24 -10.50 5.82 -18.07
N GLU A 25 -11.02 6.91 -17.50
CA GLU A 25 -11.83 6.92 -16.28
C GLU A 25 -13.07 6.03 -16.40
N SER A 26 -13.62 5.91 -17.62
CA SER A 26 -14.73 5.01 -17.98
C SER A 26 -14.47 3.54 -17.62
N SER A 27 -13.20 3.13 -17.48
CA SER A 27 -12.80 1.78 -17.10
C SER A 27 -13.03 1.49 -15.62
N LEU A 28 -13.07 2.50 -14.74
CA LEU A 28 -13.12 2.32 -13.29
C LEU A 28 -14.41 1.63 -12.82
N GLY A 29 -15.56 1.99 -13.40
CA GLY A 29 -16.85 1.38 -13.04
C GLY A 29 -16.88 -0.14 -13.28
N PRO A 30 -16.59 -0.61 -14.51
CA PRO A 30 -16.45 -2.04 -14.79
C PRO A 30 -15.39 -2.73 -13.95
N LEU A 31 -14.20 -2.13 -13.77
CA LEU A 31 -13.13 -2.73 -12.97
C LEU A 31 -13.54 -2.89 -11.50
N ASN A 32 -14.20 -1.88 -10.92
CA ASN A 32 -14.72 -1.96 -9.56
C ASN A 32 -15.74 -3.10 -9.40
N GLY A 33 -16.59 -3.33 -10.41
CA GLY A 33 -17.49 -4.49 -10.44
C GLY A 33 -16.76 -5.84 -10.47
N LEU A 34 -15.62 -5.91 -11.16
CA LEU A 34 -14.80 -7.13 -11.24
C LEU A 34 -14.02 -7.45 -9.96
N LEU A 35 -13.84 -6.49 -9.04
CA LEU A 35 -13.20 -6.76 -7.74
C LEU A 35 -14.04 -7.69 -6.84
N SER A 36 -15.33 -7.89 -7.16
CA SER A 36 -16.23 -8.84 -6.49
C SER A 36 -16.54 -10.08 -7.34
N ASP A 37 -15.79 -10.31 -8.43
CA ASP A 37 -16.00 -11.47 -9.29
C ASP A 37 -15.79 -12.78 -8.53
N GLU A 38 -16.47 -13.86 -8.90
CA GLU A 38 -16.29 -15.17 -8.26
C GLU A 38 -14.89 -15.75 -8.49
N ASN A 39 -14.25 -15.38 -9.61
CA ASN A 39 -12.94 -15.89 -9.98
C ASN A 39 -11.82 -14.97 -9.48
N LYS A 40 -10.90 -15.54 -8.68
CA LYS A 40 -9.79 -14.79 -8.09
C LYS A 40 -8.87 -14.12 -9.11
N PHE A 41 -8.63 -14.75 -10.27
CA PHE A 41 -7.79 -14.16 -11.31
C PHE A 41 -8.45 -12.94 -11.95
N VAL A 42 -9.78 -12.92 -12.05
CA VAL A 42 -10.53 -11.75 -12.50
C VAL A 42 -10.39 -10.61 -11.49
N ARG A 43 -10.57 -10.91 -10.19
CA ARG A 43 -10.40 -9.92 -9.12
C ARG A 43 -8.99 -9.34 -9.08
N SER A 44 -7.95 -10.18 -9.11
CA SER A 44 -6.55 -9.74 -9.15
C SER A 44 -6.22 -8.90 -10.38
N ALA A 45 -6.72 -9.29 -11.56
CA ALA A 45 -6.52 -8.51 -12.79
C ALA A 45 -7.20 -7.13 -12.72
N ALA A 46 -8.37 -7.04 -12.07
CA ALA A 46 -9.04 -5.77 -11.84
C ALA A 46 -8.28 -4.87 -10.87
N ALA A 47 -7.77 -5.43 -9.76
CA ALA A 47 -6.95 -4.69 -8.80
C ALA A 47 -5.64 -4.20 -9.44
N TYR A 48 -4.97 -5.05 -10.22
CA TYR A 48 -3.81 -4.69 -11.03
C TYR A 48 -4.11 -3.49 -11.92
N ALA A 49 -5.19 -3.54 -12.69
CA ALA A 49 -5.57 -2.47 -13.60
C ALA A 49 -5.87 -1.15 -12.87
N ILE A 50 -6.62 -1.20 -11.77
CA ILE A 50 -6.90 -0.02 -10.94
C ILE A 50 -5.60 0.56 -10.37
N GLY A 51 -4.68 -0.28 -9.90
CA GLY A 51 -3.39 0.17 -9.38
C GLY A 51 -2.56 0.92 -10.41
N PHE A 52 -2.49 0.46 -11.65
CA PHE A 52 -1.76 1.16 -12.71
C PHE A 52 -2.49 2.38 -13.25
N LEU A 53 -3.82 2.35 -13.32
CA LEU A 53 -4.62 3.55 -13.61
C LEU A 53 -4.33 4.64 -12.56
N ALA A 54 -4.18 4.24 -11.30
CA ALA A 54 -3.87 5.17 -10.24
C ALA A 54 -2.50 5.87 -10.45
N GLN A 55 -1.48 5.15 -10.92
CA GLN A 55 -0.17 5.75 -11.20
C GLN A 55 -0.21 6.83 -12.30
N ILE A 56 -1.21 6.78 -13.18
CA ILE A 56 -1.44 7.79 -14.24
C ILE A 56 -2.55 8.78 -13.88
N SER A 57 -2.82 8.96 -12.59
CA SER A 57 -3.80 9.92 -12.06
C SER A 57 -5.26 9.61 -12.43
N ILE A 58 -5.60 8.34 -12.67
CA ILE A 58 -6.98 7.87 -12.89
C ILE A 58 -7.39 6.98 -11.72
N GLY A 59 -8.32 7.47 -10.88
CA GLY A 59 -8.80 6.73 -9.72
C GLY A 59 -10.08 7.34 -9.13
N THR A 60 -10.82 6.54 -8.36
CA THR A 60 -12.05 6.97 -7.68
C THR A 60 -12.12 6.43 -6.26
N ARG A 61 -12.80 7.15 -5.35
CA ARG A 61 -13.08 6.67 -3.99
C ARG A 61 -13.95 5.42 -3.99
N ASP A 62 -14.74 5.20 -5.05
CA ASP A 62 -15.60 4.01 -5.16
C ASP A 62 -14.80 2.71 -5.26
N SER A 63 -13.51 2.78 -5.61
CA SER A 63 -12.61 1.62 -5.62
C SER A 63 -12.20 1.17 -4.22
N LEU A 64 -12.32 2.02 -3.20
CA LEU A 64 -11.79 1.73 -1.86
C LEU A 64 -12.48 0.55 -1.19
N GLN A 65 -13.82 0.49 -1.21
CA GLN A 65 -14.55 -0.57 -0.51
C GLN A 65 -14.33 -1.95 -1.16
N PRO A 66 -14.44 -2.12 -2.50
CA PRO A 66 -14.19 -3.42 -3.11
C PRO A 66 -12.73 -3.90 -2.96
N LEU A 67 -11.74 -2.99 -3.00
CA LEU A 67 -10.35 -3.34 -2.70
C LEU A 67 -10.16 -3.76 -1.24
N ASN A 68 -10.80 -3.06 -0.30
CA ASN A 68 -10.82 -3.44 1.11
C ASN A 68 -11.44 -4.82 1.33
N ASP A 69 -12.48 -5.18 0.57
CA ASP A 69 -13.11 -6.49 0.64
C ASP A 69 -12.16 -7.58 0.13
N MET A 70 -11.43 -7.35 -0.96
CA MET A 70 -10.38 -8.26 -1.45
C MET A 70 -9.30 -8.53 -0.38
N LEU A 71 -8.81 -7.51 0.32
CA LEU A 71 -7.81 -7.71 1.38
C LEU A 71 -8.25 -8.72 2.47
N ARG A 72 -9.57 -8.88 2.69
CA ARG A 72 -10.13 -9.75 3.73
C ARG A 72 -10.35 -11.20 3.28
N ILE A 73 -10.52 -11.44 1.97
CA ILE A 73 -10.99 -12.74 1.46
C ILE A 73 -10.01 -13.42 0.50
N GLU A 74 -8.99 -12.70 0.02
CA GLU A 74 -8.06 -13.24 -0.97
C GLU A 74 -6.92 -14.07 -0.38
N ASP A 75 -6.28 -14.82 -1.29
CA ASP A 75 -4.94 -15.34 -1.08
C ASP A 75 -3.87 -14.23 -1.15
N TYR A 76 -2.62 -14.62 -0.89
CA TYR A 76 -1.47 -13.72 -0.86
C TYR A 76 -1.33 -12.85 -2.13
N TYR A 77 -1.67 -13.40 -3.29
CA TYR A 77 -1.54 -12.69 -4.56
C TYR A 77 -2.63 -11.62 -4.72
N GLY A 78 -3.89 -11.95 -4.39
CA GLY A 78 -4.97 -10.97 -4.40
C GLY A 78 -4.77 -9.85 -3.37
N GLN A 79 -4.24 -10.20 -2.19
CA GLN A 79 -3.90 -9.24 -1.14
C GLN A 79 -2.78 -8.28 -1.55
N ASP A 80 -1.75 -8.79 -2.24
CA ASP A 80 -0.67 -7.97 -2.78
C ASP A 80 -1.19 -6.96 -3.82
N MET A 81 -1.98 -7.43 -4.80
CA MET A 81 -2.56 -6.56 -5.84
C MET A 81 -3.48 -5.49 -5.25
N ALA A 82 -4.34 -5.85 -4.29
CA ALA A 82 -5.24 -4.90 -3.65
C ALA A 82 -4.48 -3.88 -2.79
N SER A 83 -3.44 -4.31 -2.06
CA SER A 83 -2.60 -3.42 -1.26
C SER A 83 -1.84 -2.43 -2.13
N ASN A 84 -1.25 -2.90 -3.24
CA ASN A 84 -0.56 -2.03 -4.20
C ASN A 84 -1.53 -1.00 -4.82
N ALA A 85 -2.73 -1.44 -5.23
CA ALA A 85 -3.74 -0.54 -5.77
C ALA A 85 -4.18 0.54 -4.77
N LEU A 86 -4.39 0.17 -3.50
CA LEU A 86 -4.69 1.13 -2.44
C LEU A 86 -3.52 2.09 -2.18
N GLY A 87 -2.28 1.62 -2.25
CA GLY A 87 -1.09 2.48 -2.14
C GLY A 87 -1.02 3.52 -3.26
N ASN A 88 -1.18 3.09 -4.51
CA ASN A 88 -1.16 4.01 -5.66
C ASN A 88 -2.34 5.00 -5.62
N LEU A 89 -3.52 4.57 -5.17
CA LEU A 89 -4.65 5.47 -4.92
C LEU A 89 -4.31 6.49 -3.82
N ALA A 90 -3.67 6.06 -2.73
CA ALA A 90 -3.27 6.97 -1.65
C ALA A 90 -2.22 7.99 -2.12
N GLU A 91 -1.28 7.59 -2.98
CA GLU A 91 -0.28 8.51 -3.57
C GLU A 91 -0.90 9.66 -4.37
N MET A 92 -2.05 9.44 -5.00
CA MET A 92 -2.78 10.49 -5.72
C MET A 92 -3.79 11.27 -4.87
N GLY A 93 -3.90 10.98 -3.57
CA GLY A 93 -4.88 11.67 -2.71
C GLY A 93 -6.18 10.91 -2.46
N ILE A 94 -6.27 9.62 -2.78
CA ILE A 94 -7.46 8.78 -2.52
C ILE A 94 -7.16 7.72 -1.46
N GLY A 95 -7.68 7.92 -0.25
CA GLY A 95 -7.53 6.97 0.86
C GLY A 95 -8.67 7.01 1.87
N SER A 96 -8.68 6.03 2.77
CA SER A 96 -9.61 5.97 3.90
C SER A 96 -8.96 5.40 5.16
N LYS A 97 -9.49 5.79 6.32
CA LYS A 97 -9.09 5.23 7.62
C LYS A 97 -9.41 3.74 7.70
N ASP A 98 -10.50 3.29 7.08
CA ASP A 98 -10.87 1.88 7.06
C ASP A 98 -9.85 1.02 6.29
N SER A 99 -9.38 1.51 5.14
CA SER A 99 -8.28 0.87 4.40
C SER A 99 -7.02 0.75 5.26
N LEU A 100 -6.66 1.81 5.98
CA LEU A 100 -5.52 1.79 6.89
C LEU A 100 -5.65 0.69 7.97
N LEU A 101 -6.81 0.57 8.61
CA LEU A 101 -7.00 -0.40 9.69
C LEU A 101 -6.91 -1.86 9.19
N ILE A 102 -7.37 -2.12 7.96
CA ILE A 102 -7.25 -3.44 7.33
C ILE A 102 -5.79 -3.73 6.99
N LEU A 103 -5.08 -2.77 6.41
CA LEU A 103 -3.65 -2.89 6.07
C LEU A 103 -2.80 -3.14 7.31
N ILE A 104 -3.06 -2.45 8.43
CA ILE A 104 -2.38 -2.70 9.72
C ILE A 104 -2.60 -4.14 10.18
N LYS A 105 -3.84 -4.65 10.11
CA LYS A 105 -4.13 -6.05 10.47
C LYS A 105 -3.41 -7.02 9.54
N LEU A 106 -3.27 -6.68 8.27
CA LEU A 106 -2.60 -7.52 7.29
C LEU A 106 -1.07 -7.55 7.52
N LEU A 107 -0.48 -6.43 7.97
CA LEU A 107 0.94 -6.35 8.33
C LEU A 107 1.31 -7.24 9.53
N ASP A 108 0.38 -7.43 10.47
CA ASP A 108 0.48 -8.26 11.68
C ASP A 108 0.43 -9.78 11.39
N THR A 109 0.27 -10.18 10.13
CA THR A 109 0.30 -11.60 9.76
C THR A 109 1.73 -12.11 9.59
N ASN A 110 1.93 -13.44 9.69
CA ASN A 110 3.25 -14.06 9.56
C ASN A 110 3.80 -14.10 8.12
N ASP A 111 2.97 -13.81 7.12
CA ASP A 111 3.33 -13.98 5.72
C ASP A 111 4.01 -12.72 5.16
N SER A 112 5.19 -12.88 4.59
CA SER A 112 6.05 -11.76 4.15
C SER A 112 5.78 -11.26 2.73
N TRP A 113 5.12 -12.05 1.89
CA TRP A 113 5.09 -11.81 0.43
C TRP A 113 4.49 -10.46 0.02
N PHE A 114 3.40 -10.05 0.66
CA PHE A 114 2.67 -8.81 0.33
C PHE A 114 3.05 -7.64 1.25
N LYS A 115 3.93 -7.84 2.25
CA LYS A 115 4.19 -6.84 3.29
C LYS A 115 4.79 -5.55 2.73
N SER A 116 5.53 -5.63 1.62
CA SER A 116 6.08 -4.43 0.94
C SER A 116 4.96 -3.55 0.39
N SER A 117 3.99 -4.14 -0.30
CA SER A 117 2.81 -3.44 -0.81
C SER A 117 1.95 -2.88 0.33
N VAL A 118 1.82 -3.61 1.44
CA VAL A 118 1.11 -3.13 2.63
C VAL A 118 1.83 -1.94 3.27
N ALA A 119 3.14 -2.04 3.51
CA ALA A 119 3.94 -0.96 4.08
C ALA A 119 3.96 0.27 3.16
N HIS A 120 4.03 0.06 1.84
CA HIS A 120 3.90 1.12 0.84
C HIS A 120 2.56 1.83 0.96
N ALA A 121 1.45 1.09 1.02
CA ALA A 121 0.13 1.67 1.15
C ALA A 121 -0.05 2.44 2.47
N ILE A 122 0.46 1.90 3.58
CA ILE A 122 0.46 2.61 4.88
C ILE A 122 1.29 3.90 4.79
N SER A 123 2.46 3.85 4.15
CA SER A 123 3.30 5.04 3.94
C SER A 123 2.60 6.12 3.12
N ALA A 124 1.95 5.73 2.03
CA ALA A 124 1.20 6.64 1.16
C ALA A 124 -0.01 7.25 1.89
N LEU A 125 -0.75 6.45 2.67
CA LEU A 125 -1.84 6.93 3.51
C LEU A 125 -1.33 7.91 4.59
N ALA A 126 -0.21 7.61 5.24
CA ALA A 126 0.38 8.51 6.23
C ALA A 126 0.78 9.85 5.60
N LYS A 127 1.38 9.83 4.40
CA LYS A 127 1.79 11.03 3.65
C LYS A 127 0.62 11.99 3.36
N MET A 128 -0.58 11.47 3.16
CA MET A 128 -1.79 12.27 2.97
C MET A 128 -2.54 12.61 4.27
N GLY A 129 -2.00 12.28 5.44
CA GLY A 129 -2.63 12.60 6.74
C GLY A 129 -3.47 11.49 7.37
N ILE A 130 -3.47 10.27 6.82
CA ILE A 130 -4.21 9.13 7.36
C ILE A 130 -3.23 8.18 8.05
N GLY A 131 -3.18 8.21 9.38
CA GLY A 131 -2.29 7.34 10.16
C GLY A 131 -2.91 6.78 11.43
N ASP A 132 -2.28 5.77 12.01
CA ASP A 132 -2.65 5.14 13.28
C ASP A 132 -1.39 4.67 14.01
N GLY A 133 -1.28 4.98 15.31
CA GLY A 133 -0.12 4.59 16.11
C GLY A 133 0.06 3.06 16.21
N LYS A 134 -1.01 2.28 16.00
CA LYS A 134 -0.93 0.81 15.95
C LYS A 134 -0.02 0.28 14.85
N ALA A 135 0.26 1.07 13.81
CA ALA A 135 1.21 0.70 12.76
C ALA A 135 2.66 0.71 13.25
N ILE A 136 3.02 1.58 14.21
CA ILE A 136 4.41 1.80 14.65
C ILE A 136 5.11 0.51 15.09
N PRO A 137 4.58 -0.29 16.04
CA PRO A 137 5.27 -1.51 16.47
C PRO A 137 5.46 -2.51 15.32
N LEU A 138 4.48 -2.64 14.43
CA LEU A 138 4.57 -3.54 13.27
C LEU A 138 5.61 -3.06 12.26
N LEU A 139 5.67 -1.75 11.98
CA LEU A 139 6.66 -1.17 11.06
C LEU A 139 8.08 -1.26 11.65
N ASN A 140 8.22 -1.14 12.97
CA ASN A 140 9.49 -1.29 13.67
C ASN A 140 10.11 -2.69 13.49
N GLU A 141 9.29 -3.74 13.48
CA GLU A 141 9.76 -5.11 13.22
C GLU A 141 10.38 -5.26 11.82
N LEU A 142 9.93 -4.45 10.86
CA LEU A 142 10.33 -4.52 9.46
C LEU A 142 11.58 -3.69 9.13
N ILE A 143 12.12 -2.94 10.10
CA ILE A 143 13.34 -2.14 9.93
C ILE A 143 14.56 -3.03 9.64
N PHE A 144 14.56 -4.25 10.17
CA PHE A 144 15.66 -5.21 10.03
C PHE A 144 15.36 -6.34 9.05
N ASP A 145 14.33 -6.20 8.22
CA ASP A 145 14.01 -7.21 7.22
C ASP A 145 15.08 -7.27 6.12
N ASP A 146 15.36 -8.46 5.59
CA ASP A 146 16.33 -8.64 4.51
C ASP A 146 15.86 -7.98 3.20
N ASN A 147 14.56 -7.81 3.01
CA ASN A 147 13.98 -7.16 1.85
C ASN A 147 14.15 -5.63 1.92
N LEU A 148 14.99 -5.10 1.03
CA LEU A 148 15.28 -3.66 0.93
C LEU A 148 14.03 -2.79 0.72
N LEU A 149 13.08 -3.23 -0.11
CA LEU A 149 11.84 -2.48 -0.31
C LEU A 149 11.00 -2.43 0.96
N LEU A 150 10.98 -3.53 1.72
CA LEU A 150 10.22 -3.58 2.96
C LEU A 150 10.81 -2.64 4.02
N LYS A 151 12.13 -2.63 4.18
CA LYS A 151 12.84 -1.65 5.00
C LYS A 151 12.57 -0.22 4.57
N LEU A 152 12.62 0.04 3.26
CA LEU A 152 12.38 1.36 2.70
C LEU A 152 10.99 1.88 3.06
N TYR A 153 9.96 1.08 2.77
CA TYR A 153 8.58 1.49 3.02
C TYR A 153 8.25 1.55 4.51
N SER A 154 8.84 0.70 5.35
CA SER A 154 8.61 0.77 6.80
C SER A 154 9.15 2.07 7.39
N ILE A 155 10.36 2.48 7.01
CA ILE A 155 10.99 3.71 7.49
C ILE A 155 10.28 4.94 6.92
N LEU A 156 9.89 4.92 5.64
CA LEU A 156 9.07 5.99 5.06
C LEU A 156 7.72 6.11 5.78
N ALA A 157 7.06 5.00 6.11
CA ALA A 157 5.80 5.02 6.84
C ALA A 157 5.98 5.61 8.24
N ILE A 158 7.01 5.20 8.99
CA ILE A 158 7.34 5.75 10.31
C ILE A 158 7.59 7.26 10.21
N ARG A 159 8.36 7.71 9.21
CA ARG A 159 8.62 9.13 8.98
C ARG A 159 7.34 9.91 8.70
N ASN A 160 6.52 9.43 7.77
CA ASN A 160 5.28 10.10 7.38
C ASN A 160 4.28 10.14 8.55
N LEU A 161 4.22 9.07 9.36
CA LEU A 161 3.44 9.05 10.60
C LEU A 161 3.94 10.10 11.59
N ALA A 162 5.25 10.22 11.79
CA ALA A 162 5.84 11.27 12.62
C ALA A 162 5.51 12.67 12.08
N GLU A 163 5.60 12.88 10.76
CA GLU A 163 5.27 14.16 10.13
C GLU A 163 3.82 14.61 10.42
N ILE A 164 2.89 13.67 10.65
CA ILE A 164 1.49 13.96 11.02
C ILE A 164 1.23 13.87 12.54
N GLY A 165 2.28 13.77 13.36
CA GLY A 165 2.19 13.76 14.82
C GLY A 165 1.88 12.39 15.43
N ILE A 166 1.99 11.31 14.67
CA ILE A 166 1.79 9.93 15.13
C ILE A 166 3.17 9.28 15.24
N CYS A 167 3.81 9.39 16.39
CA CYS A 167 5.11 8.78 16.64
C CYS A 167 5.33 8.52 18.13
N ASP A 168 6.26 7.63 18.42
CA ASP A 168 6.81 7.43 19.77
C ASP A 168 8.32 7.17 19.70
N ALA A 169 8.98 7.14 20.86
CA ALA A 169 10.44 7.01 20.94
C ALA A 169 10.96 5.60 20.58
N SER A 170 10.10 4.59 20.44
CA SER A 170 10.53 3.20 20.20
C SER A 170 11.28 3.03 18.89
N SER A 171 10.88 3.76 17.83
CA SER A 171 11.53 3.68 16.53
C SER A 171 12.94 4.29 16.54
N ILE A 172 13.23 5.29 17.38
CA ILE A 172 14.54 5.98 17.40
C ILE A 172 15.66 4.98 17.69
N GLY A 173 15.53 4.21 18.78
CA GLY A 173 16.58 3.29 19.20
C GLY A 173 16.77 2.09 18.25
N LEU A 174 15.78 1.80 17.40
CA LEU A 174 15.89 0.78 16.36
C LEU A 174 16.59 1.33 15.11
N LEU A 175 16.19 2.52 14.68
CA LEU A 175 16.81 3.24 13.57
C LEU A 175 18.30 3.53 13.82
N GLU A 176 18.68 3.91 15.04
CA GLU A 176 20.08 4.14 15.43
C GLU A 176 20.93 2.84 15.45
N LYS A 177 20.30 1.66 15.46
CA LYS A 177 20.98 0.35 15.41
C LYS A 177 21.03 -0.25 14.02
N MET A 178 20.43 0.39 13.02
CA MET A 178 20.51 -0.11 11.65
C MET A 178 21.98 -0.15 11.20
N PRO A 179 22.41 -1.23 10.51
CA PRO A 179 23.71 -1.24 9.86
C PRO A 179 23.84 -0.06 8.89
N ASP A 180 25.05 0.50 8.78
CA ASP A 180 25.34 1.55 7.80
C ASP A 180 24.98 1.06 6.39
N ASP A 181 23.92 1.64 5.83
CA ASP A 181 23.45 1.37 4.48
C ASP A 181 23.39 2.71 3.75
N VAL A 182 24.36 2.91 2.85
CA VAL A 182 24.53 4.16 2.11
C VAL A 182 23.25 4.60 1.40
N GLN A 183 22.38 3.66 1.01
CA GLN A 183 21.13 3.99 0.33
C GLN A 183 20.04 4.53 1.28
N MET A 184 20.16 4.23 2.58
CA MET A 184 19.12 4.48 3.58
C MET A 184 19.51 5.53 4.63
N ASN A 185 20.80 5.87 4.77
CA ASN A 185 21.30 6.77 5.82
C ASN A 185 20.54 8.11 5.88
N ASP A 186 20.36 8.82 4.76
CA ASP A 186 19.64 10.10 4.72
C ASP A 186 18.17 9.96 5.19
N LEU A 187 17.54 8.84 4.81
CA LEU A 187 16.17 8.54 5.20
C LEU A 187 16.11 8.22 6.70
N VAL A 188 17.04 7.42 7.23
CA VAL A 188 17.12 7.09 8.66
C VAL A 188 17.32 8.35 9.50
N GLU A 189 18.29 9.19 9.14
CA GLU A 189 18.59 10.43 9.86
C GLU A 189 17.40 11.39 9.85
N SER A 190 16.79 11.61 8.68
CA SER A 190 15.62 12.48 8.56
C SER A 190 14.41 11.94 9.33
N THR A 191 14.25 10.62 9.40
CA THR A 191 13.20 9.96 10.19
C THR A 191 13.42 10.19 11.68
N ILE A 192 14.62 9.93 12.20
CA ILE A 192 14.98 10.19 13.60
C ILE A 192 14.74 11.66 13.96
N LYS A 193 15.15 12.59 13.08
CA LYS A 193 14.94 14.03 13.28
C LYS A 193 13.45 14.39 13.34
N SER A 194 12.63 13.83 12.45
CA SER A 194 11.18 14.04 12.42
C SER A 194 10.52 13.59 13.73
N ILE A 195 10.87 12.40 14.22
CA ILE A 195 10.35 11.86 15.49
C ILE A 195 10.80 12.75 16.66
N LYS A 196 12.10 13.07 16.76
CA LYS A 196 12.64 13.91 17.85
C LYS A 196 11.97 15.28 17.90
N HIS A 197 11.74 15.91 16.75
CA HIS A 197 11.05 17.20 16.66
C HIS A 197 9.59 17.13 17.15
N ARG A 198 8.90 15.99 16.96
CA ARG A 198 7.49 15.82 17.31
C ARG A 198 7.26 15.42 18.76
N LEU A 199 8.29 14.91 19.44
CA LEU A 199 8.25 14.53 20.86
C LEU A 199 8.66 15.66 21.82
N GLN A 200 9.13 16.81 21.31
CA GLN A 200 9.46 18.01 22.08
C GLN A 200 8.23 18.89 22.28
#